data_AF-A0A3D3CGA4-F1
#
_entry.id   AF-A0A3D3CGA4-F1
#
_cell.length_a   1.000
_cell.length_b   1.000
_cell.length_c   1.000
_cell.angle_alpha   90.00
_cell.angle_beta   90.00
_cell.angle_gamma   90.00
#
_symmetry.space_group_name_H-M   'P 1'
#
loop_
_entity.id
_entity.type
_entity.pdbx_description
1 polymer ?
#
loop_
_entity_poly.entity_id
_entity_poly.type
_entity_poly.pdbx_seq_one_letter_code
_entity_poly.pdbx_strand_id
1 'polypeptide(L)' 'TGVEMEALTGVSVAALTVYDMCKAASKAMTIEGVRLVMKSGGKSGTYRAAGVDDHENS' A
#
# COMPACT_ATOMS: atom_id res chain seq x y z
N THR A 1 10.55 -17.03 -1.58
CA THR A 1 9.99 -15.90 -2.35
C THR A 1 9.44 -14.91 -1.35
N GLY A 2 9.48 -13.61 -1.66
CA GLY A 2 8.83 -12.62 -0.79
C GLY A 2 7.33 -12.52 -1.11
N VAL A 3 6.59 -11.78 -0.28
CA VAL A 3 5.13 -11.56 -0.41
C VAL A 3 4.78 -10.13 -0.82
N GLU A 4 5.70 -9.45 -1.51
CA GLU A 4 5.53 -8.04 -1.88
C GLU A 4 4.34 -7.85 -2.83
N MET A 5 4.13 -8.81 -3.74
CA MET A 5 3.05 -8.76 -4.72
C MET A 5 1.68 -8.98 -4.06
N GLU A 6 1.60 -9.84 -3.06
CA GLU A 6 0.39 -10.09 -2.27
C GLU A 6 0.01 -8.84 -1.48
N ALA A 7 0.99 -8.16 -0.87
CA ALA A 7 0.76 -6.90 -0.17
C ALA A 7 0.26 -5.79 -1.12
N LEU A 8 0.93 -5.61 -2.26
CA LEU A 8 0.56 -4.60 -3.27
C LEU A 8 -0.81 -4.90 -3.91
N THR A 9 -1.11 -6.18 -4.15
CA THR A 9 -2.41 -6.59 -4.68
C THR A 9 -3.51 -6.35 -3.64
N GLY A 10 -3.28 -6.73 -2.38
CA GLY A 10 -4.24 -6.55 -1.29
C GLY A 10 -4.63 -5.08 -1.10
N VAL A 11 -3.66 -4.17 -1.03
CA VAL A 11 -3.95 -2.73 -0.90
C VAL A 11 -4.64 -2.17 -2.15
N SER A 12 -4.29 -2.64 -3.34
CA SER A 12 -4.93 -2.20 -4.59
C SER A 12 -6.40 -2.60 -4.63
N VAL A 13 -6.72 -3.84 -4.25
CA VAL A 13 -8.12 -4.30 -4.17
C VAL A 13 -8.89 -3.52 -3.12
N ALA A 14 -8.32 -3.29 -1.93
CA ALA A 14 -8.95 -2.49 -0.89
C ALA A 14 -9.25 -1.06 -1.36
N ALA A 15 -8.28 -0.41 -2.02
CA ALA A 15 -8.47 0.94 -2.58
C ALA A 15 -9.55 0.96 -3.68
N LEU A 16 -9.60 -0.05 -4.54
CA LEU A 16 -10.66 -0.21 -5.54
C LEU A 16 -12.04 -0.43 -4.91
N THR A 17 -12.11 -1.16 -3.79
CA THR A 17 -13.37 -1.31 -3.04
C THR A 17 -13.85 0.03 -2.49
N VAL A 18 -12.95 0.85 -1.91
CA VAL A 18 -13.31 2.19 -1.44
C VAL A 18 -13.78 3.07 -2.61
N TYR A 19 -13.07 3.01 -3.74
CA TYR A 19 -13.49 3.72 -4.95
C TYR A 19 -14.91 3.28 -5.37
N ASP A 20 -15.19 1.98 -5.37
CA ASP A 20 -16.49 1.44 -5.75
C ASP A 20 -17.64 1.97 -4.86
N MET A 21 -17.39 2.10 -3.56
CA MET A 21 -18.35 2.64 -2.61
C MET A 21 -18.58 4.16 -2.77
N CYS A 22 -17.56 4.91 -3.19
CA CYS A 22 -17.61 6.37 -3.27
C CYS A 22 -17.83 6.93 -4.69
N LYS A 23 -17.76 6.09 -5.73
CA LYS A 23 -17.83 6.51 -7.16
C LYS A 23 -19.08 7.29 -7.54
N ALA A 24 -20.16 7.13 -6.77
CA ALA A 24 -21.41 7.87 -7.00
C ALA A 24 -21.32 9.34 -6.57
N ALA A 25 -20.50 9.65 -5.55
CA ALA A 25 -20.32 11.00 -5.04
C ALA A 25 -19.29 11.79 -5.87
N SER A 26 -18.21 11.13 -6.31
CA SER A 26 -17.20 11.73 -7.18
C SER A 26 -16.56 10.68 -8.08
N LYS A 27 -16.55 10.94 -9.39
CA LYS A 27 -15.84 10.11 -10.38
C LYS A 27 -14.39 10.56 -10.61
N ALA A 28 -13.97 11.66 -9.98
CA ALA A 28 -12.64 12.24 -10.16
C ALA A 28 -11.62 11.76 -9.12
N MET A 29 -11.99 10.84 -8.23
CA MET A 29 -11.06 10.30 -7.23
C MET A 29 -9.89 9.59 -7.92
N THR A 30 -8.68 9.80 -7.42
CA THR A 30 -7.47 9.10 -7.86
C THR A 30 -6.98 8.19 -6.73
N ILE A 31 -6.47 7.01 -7.10
CA ILE A 31 -5.74 6.13 -6.18
C ILE A 31 -4.26 6.38 -6.44
N GLU A 32 -3.55 6.86 -5.43
CA GLU A 32 -2.15 7.27 -5.54
C GLU A 32 -1.31 6.66 -4.41
N GLY A 33 0.02 6.72 -4.53
CA GLY A 33 0.93 6.33 -3.44
C GLY A 33 1.03 4.82 -3.16
N VAL A 34 0.48 3.94 -4.01
CA VAL A 34 0.63 2.49 -3.88
C VAL A 34 2.09 2.11 -4.08
N ARG A 35 2.78 1.77 -2.99
CA ARG A 35 4.19 1.37 -2.99
C ARG A 35 4.50 0.43 -1.82
N LEU A 36 5.57 -0.35 -1.96
CA LEU A 36 6.08 -1.18 -0.87
C LEU A 36 6.76 -0.27 0.18
N VAL A 37 6.33 -0.38 1.43
CA VAL A 37 6.78 0.49 2.52
C VAL A 37 7.89 -0.16 3.34
N MET A 38 7.73 -1.45 3.61
CA MET A 38 8.68 -2.29 4.33
C MET A 38 8.59 -3.70 3.76
N LYS A 39 9.74 -4.39 3.72
CA LYS A 39 9.82 -5.84 3.58
C LYS A 39 10.91 -6.33 4.52
N SER A 40 10.66 -7.43 5.22
CA SER A 40 11.69 -8.14 5.98
C SER A 40 11.86 -9.57 5.47
N GLY A 41 13.08 -10.11 5.63
CA GLY A 41 13.39 -11.50 5.29
C GLY A 41 13.83 -11.76 3.84
N GLY A 42 14.26 -13.00 3.61
CA GLY A 42 14.89 -13.43 2.35
C GLY A 42 16.37 -13.04 2.25
N LYS A 43 17.02 -13.46 1.15
CA LYS A 43 18.46 -13.21 0.90
C LYS A 43 18.81 -11.71 0.87
N SER A 44 17.84 -10.88 0.50
CA SER A 44 18.00 -9.43 0.36
C SER A 44 17.92 -8.65 1.68
N GLY A 45 17.54 -9.30 2.79
CA GLY A 45 17.38 -8.64 4.09
C GLY A 45 16.18 -7.70 4.17
N THR A 46 16.25 -6.72 5.07
CA THR A 46 15.16 -5.76 5.33
C THR A 46 15.26 -4.55 4.40
N TYR A 47 14.17 -4.26 3.71
CA TYR A 47 13.96 -3.05 2.94
C TYR A 47 12.99 -2.11 3.67
N ARG A 48 13.28 -0.81 3.66
CA ARG A 48 12.39 0.26 4.09
C ARG A 48 12.43 1.39 3.05
N ALA A 49 11.26 1.86 2.62
CA ALA A 49 11.18 2.99 1.70
C ALA A 49 11.58 4.30 2.40
N ALA A 50 12.25 5.19 1.68
CA ALA A 50 12.61 6.52 2.20
C ALA A 50 11.35 7.37 2.41
N GLY A 51 11.33 8.18 3.49
CA GLY A 51 10.21 9.06 3.82
C GLY A 51 8.98 8.34 4.38
N VAL A 52 9.18 7.22 5.08
CA VAL A 52 8.15 6.57 5.88
C VAL A 52 8.52 6.85 7.34
N ASP A 53 7.92 7.88 7.91
CA ASP A 53 8.03 8.14 9.33
C ASP A 53 7.18 7.11 10.07
N ASP A 54 7.81 6.30 10.93
CA ASP A 54 7.10 5.42 11.85
C ASP A 54 6.39 6.36 12.86
N HIS A 55 5.16 6.78 12.55
CA HIS A 55 4.28 7.41 13.52
C HIS A 55 3.89 6.33 14.54
N GLU A 56 4.79 6.04 15.48
CA GLU A 56 4.45 5.45 16.76
C GLU A 56 3.49 6.42 17.44
N ASN A 57 2.23 6.00 17.53
CA ASN A 57 1.17 6.73 18.19
C ASN A 57 1.51 6.88 19.68
N SER A 58 2.04 8.05 20.06
CA SER A 58 2.16 8.50 21.45
C SER A 58 0.80 8.71 22.10
#